data_AF-F4CZH8-F1
#
_entry.id   AF-F4CZH8-F1
#
_cell.length_a   1.000
_cell.length_b   1.000
_cell.length_c   1.000
_cell.angle_alpha   90.00
_cell.angle_beta   90.00
_cell.angle_gamma   90.00
#
_symmetry.space_group_name_H-M   'P 1'
#
loop_
_entity.id
_entity.type
_entity.pdbx_description
1 polymer ?
#
loop_
_entity_poly.entity_id
_entity_poly.type
_entity_poly.pdbx_seq_one_letter_code
_entity_poly.pdbx_strand_id
1 'polypeptide(L)'
;MLLRRPVLDAVVDGRVTRAYRRWDRPRVKPGSRLRTAVGVLEVTGVEAVDSETLTDDDDRAALDARLARLDRASAHGPWTARTLTLIAENPEVRAPDLAARMGRETLPFKRDVRKLKELGLTKSLPVGYRLSPRGRAYLGR
;
A
#
# COMPACT_ATOMS: atom_id res chain seq x y z
N MET A 1 1.17 12.59 17.42
CA MET A 1 0.70 11.22 17.72
C MET A 1 0.54 10.45 16.41
N LEU A 2 0.99 9.18 16.32
CA LEU A 2 1.20 8.47 15.04
C LEU A 2 -0.08 7.87 14.40
N LEU A 3 -1.21 7.87 15.12
CA LEU A 3 -2.51 7.41 14.63
C LEU A 3 -3.47 8.60 14.57
N ARG A 4 -4.10 8.80 13.41
CA ARG A 4 -5.09 9.87 13.21
C ARG A 4 -6.39 9.53 13.93
N ARG A 5 -7.18 10.55 14.30
CA ARG A 5 -8.43 10.37 15.04
C ARG A 5 -9.39 9.33 14.44
N PRO A 6 -9.67 9.32 13.12
CA PRO A 6 -10.55 8.30 12.54
C PRO A 6 -10.05 6.85 12.71
N VAL A 7 -8.73 6.65 12.77
CA VAL A 7 -8.16 5.32 13.01
C VAL A 7 -8.33 4.93 14.48
N LEU A 8 -8.16 5.88 15.40
CA LEU A 8 -8.36 5.64 16.82
C LEU A 8 -9.81 5.30 17.15
N ASP A 9 -10.77 6.03 16.56
CA ASP A 9 -12.19 5.73 16.76
C ASP A 9 -12.52 4.33 16.21
N ALA A 10 -11.94 3.94 15.08
CA ALA A 10 -12.09 2.59 14.54
C ALA A 10 -11.44 1.50 15.42
N VAL A 11 -10.37 1.82 16.17
CA VAL A 11 -9.79 0.90 17.17
C VAL A 11 -10.74 0.72 18.35
N VAL A 12 -11.34 1.80 18.84
CA VAL A 12 -12.32 1.75 19.94
C VAL A 12 -13.53 0.90 19.55
N ASP A 13 -14.00 1.02 18.32
CA ASP A 13 -15.12 0.24 17.79
C ASP A 13 -14.75 -1.21 17.41
N GLY A 14 -13.49 -1.63 17.62
CA GLY A 14 -13.01 -2.96 17.24
C GLY A 14 -12.86 -3.20 15.73
N ARG A 15 -13.11 -2.18 14.89
CA ARG A 15 -13.01 -2.24 13.42
C ARG A 15 -11.57 -2.26 12.92
N VAL A 16 -10.62 -1.75 13.72
CA VAL A 16 -9.18 -1.81 13.45
C VAL A 16 -8.49 -2.47 14.62
N THR A 17 -7.91 -3.64 14.40
CA THR A 17 -7.16 -4.39 15.43
C THR A 17 -5.67 -4.48 15.10
N ARG A 18 -5.28 -4.26 13.83
CA ARG A 18 -3.90 -4.36 13.34
C ARG A 18 -3.41 -3.04 12.77
N ALA A 19 -2.11 -2.77 12.92
CA ALA A 19 -1.45 -1.64 12.29
C ALA A 19 -0.06 -2.02 11.79
N TYR A 20 0.15 -1.95 10.47
CA TYR A 20 1.46 -2.18 9.86
C TYR A 20 2.32 -0.92 9.95
N ARG A 21 3.60 -1.10 10.32
CA ARG A 21 4.59 -0.04 10.44
C ARG A 21 5.94 -0.51 9.91
N ARG A 22 6.63 0.38 9.19
CA ARG A 22 8.01 0.18 8.76
C ARG A 22 8.93 0.91 9.73
N TRP A 23 9.74 0.15 10.46
CA TRP A 23 10.74 0.67 11.39
C TRP A 23 12.07 -0.06 11.17
N ASP A 24 13.19 0.62 11.40
CA ASP A 24 14.51 -0.03 11.38
C ASP A 24 14.70 -0.98 12.58
N ARG A 25 14.03 -0.67 13.71
CA ARG A 25 13.93 -1.51 14.91
C ARG A 25 12.56 -1.31 15.59
N PRO A 26 11.93 -2.34 16.18
CA PRO A 26 10.67 -2.19 16.90
C PRO A 26 10.77 -1.14 18.02
N ARG A 27 9.89 -0.12 17.97
CA ARG A 27 9.85 0.96 18.99
C ARG A 27 8.86 0.67 20.12
N VAL A 28 8.06 -0.38 19.97
CA VAL A 28 7.12 -0.89 20.96
C VAL A 28 7.31 -2.39 21.09
N LYS A 29 6.91 -2.93 22.23
CA LYS A 29 6.87 -4.36 22.54
C LYS A 29 5.46 -4.76 23.02
N PRO A 30 5.09 -6.04 23.01
CA PRO A 30 3.88 -6.51 23.69
C PRO A 30 3.79 -5.98 25.13
N GLY A 31 2.60 -5.53 25.54
CA GLY A 31 2.34 -4.84 26.82
C GLY A 31 2.64 -3.33 26.82
N SER A 32 3.13 -2.76 25.71
CA SER A 32 3.38 -1.31 25.63
C SER A 32 2.06 -0.54 25.66
N ARG A 33 1.96 0.48 26.52
CA ARG A 33 0.78 1.34 26.64
C ARG A 33 1.06 2.73 26.10
N LEU A 34 0.20 3.19 25.19
CA LEU A 34 0.31 4.48 24.53
C LEU A 34 -0.88 5.36 24.95
N ARG A 35 -0.60 6.54 25.52
CA ARG A 35 -1.65 7.54 25.76
C ARG A 35 -2.05 8.17 24.43
N THR A 36 -3.34 8.17 24.15
CA THR A 36 -3.94 8.72 22.94
C THR A 36 -5.10 9.64 23.24
N ALA A 37 -5.62 10.33 22.22
CA ALA A 37 -6.80 11.16 22.34
C ALA A 37 -8.10 10.38 22.65
N VAL A 38 -8.11 9.04 22.52
CA VAL A 38 -9.25 8.16 22.84
C VAL A 38 -9.02 7.34 24.12
N GLY A 39 -7.97 7.66 24.90
CA GLY A 39 -7.59 6.90 26.08
C GLY A 39 -6.29 6.12 25.89
N VAL A 40 -6.12 5.03 26.63
CA VAL A 40 -4.90 4.22 26.61
C VAL A 40 -5.05 3.08 25.61
N LEU A 41 -4.13 3.02 24.64
CA LEU A 41 -4.01 1.92 23.70
C LEU A 41 -2.91 0.96 24.17
N GLU A 42 -3.22 -0.33 24.30
CA GLU A 42 -2.25 -1.37 24.60
C GLU A 42 -1.84 -2.12 23.32
N VAL A 43 -0.55 -2.32 23.14
CA VAL A 43 0.00 -3.18 22.08
C VAL A 43 0.09 -4.60 22.60
N THR A 44 -0.77 -5.50 22.12
CA THR A 44 -0.84 -6.89 22.58
C THR A 44 0.12 -7.83 21.85
N GLY A 45 0.56 -7.47 20.64
CA GLY A 45 1.46 -8.27 19.82
C GLY A 45 2.33 -7.41 18.90
N VAL A 46 3.52 -7.89 18.59
CA VAL A 46 4.43 -7.29 17.60
C VAL A 46 5.12 -8.41 16.86
N GLU A 47 4.89 -8.49 15.56
CA GLU A 47 5.43 -9.53 14.69
C GLU A 47 6.09 -8.89 13.48
N ALA A 48 7.26 -9.41 13.08
CA ALA A 48 7.89 -9.03 11.83
C ALA A 48 7.19 -9.78 10.69
N VAL A 49 6.67 -9.04 9.72
CA VAL A 49 6.04 -9.59 8.51
C VAL A 49 6.79 -9.11 7.28
N ASP A 50 6.87 -9.96 6.26
CA ASP A 50 7.38 -9.54 4.96
C ASP A 50 6.30 -8.73 4.21
N SER A 51 6.64 -7.48 3.91
CA SER A 51 5.76 -6.57 3.17
C SER A 51 5.41 -7.05 1.76
N GLU A 52 6.20 -7.97 1.19
CA GLU A 52 5.96 -8.55 -0.14
C GLU A 52 5.01 -9.75 -0.12
N THR A 53 4.75 -10.35 1.03
CA THR A 53 3.86 -11.52 1.19
C THR A 53 2.63 -11.22 2.03
N LEU A 54 2.56 -10.03 2.65
CA LEU A 54 1.41 -9.55 3.38
C LEU A 54 0.18 -9.47 2.47
N THR A 55 -0.81 -10.32 2.72
CA THR A 55 -1.98 -10.56 1.85
C THR A 55 -3.24 -10.94 2.63
N ASP A 56 -3.25 -10.74 3.96
CA ASP A 56 -4.42 -10.98 4.79
C ASP A 56 -5.56 -9.97 4.49
N ASP A 57 -6.77 -10.26 4.97
CA ASP A 57 -7.97 -9.47 4.63
C ASP A 57 -7.89 -8.03 5.16
N ASP A 58 -7.25 -7.82 6.31
CA ASP A 58 -7.00 -6.48 6.88
C ASP A 58 -6.05 -5.67 5.99
N ASP A 59 -4.98 -6.30 5.50
CA ASP A 59 -4.06 -5.70 4.53
C ASP A 59 -4.76 -5.37 3.22
N ARG A 60 -5.61 -6.28 2.72
CA ARG A 60 -6.37 -6.07 1.49
C ARG A 60 -7.32 -4.88 1.63
N ALA A 61 -8.11 -4.81 2.70
CA ALA A 61 -9.01 -3.70 2.96
C ALA A 61 -8.24 -2.37 3.08
N ALA A 62 -7.07 -2.38 3.73
CA ALA A 62 -6.19 -1.22 3.82
C ALA A 62 -5.64 -0.78 2.45
N LEU A 63 -5.25 -1.73 1.59
CA LEU A 63 -4.82 -1.47 0.21
C LEU A 63 -5.96 -0.89 -0.62
N ASP A 64 -7.15 -1.48 -0.58
CA ASP A 64 -8.33 -1.01 -1.32
C ASP A 64 -8.66 0.43 -0.95
N ALA A 65 -8.73 0.75 0.34
CA ALA A 65 -8.95 2.11 0.82
C ALA A 65 -7.85 3.08 0.35
N ARG A 66 -6.59 2.62 0.31
CA ARG A 66 -5.44 3.43 -0.11
C ARG A 66 -5.44 3.70 -1.60
N LEU A 67 -5.70 2.69 -2.42
CA LEU A 67 -5.78 2.77 -3.88
C LEU A 67 -6.98 3.62 -4.30
N ALA A 68 -8.16 3.40 -3.72
CA ALA A 68 -9.35 4.22 -3.98
C ALA A 68 -9.10 5.71 -3.65
N ARG A 69 -8.32 6.01 -2.60
CA ARG A 69 -7.92 7.40 -2.30
C ARG A 69 -6.94 7.97 -3.33
N LEU A 70 -6.03 7.15 -3.88
CA LEU A 70 -5.13 7.58 -4.96
C LEU A 70 -5.90 7.85 -6.26
N ASP A 71 -6.92 7.04 -6.55
CA ASP A 71 -7.78 7.21 -7.72
C ASP A 71 -8.66 8.45 -7.59
N ARG A 72 -9.30 8.67 -6.43
CA ARG A 72 -10.10 9.89 -6.18
C ARG A 72 -9.29 11.19 -6.23
N ALA A 73 -8.01 11.14 -5.85
CA ALA A 73 -7.13 12.31 -5.85
C ALA A 73 -6.51 12.60 -7.24
N SER A 74 -6.75 11.74 -8.23
CA SER A 74 -6.19 11.85 -9.56
C SER A 74 -7.02 12.78 -10.44
N ALA A 75 -6.36 13.75 -11.09
CA ALA A 75 -7.00 14.62 -12.09
C ALA A 75 -7.33 13.89 -13.40
N HIS A 76 -6.72 12.73 -13.65
CA HIS A 76 -6.91 11.93 -14.86
C HIS A 76 -7.72 10.65 -14.60
N GLY A 77 -8.57 10.68 -13.57
CA GLY A 77 -9.43 9.56 -13.19
C GLY A 77 -8.68 8.38 -12.56
N PRO A 78 -9.41 7.27 -12.31
CA PRO A 78 -8.85 6.05 -11.72
C PRO A 78 -7.73 5.47 -12.59
N TRP A 79 -6.62 5.12 -11.96
CA TRP A 79 -5.41 4.67 -12.64
C TRP A 79 -4.77 3.44 -11.99
N THR A 80 -5.00 3.19 -10.71
CA THR A 80 -4.25 2.18 -9.94
C THR A 80 -4.41 0.78 -10.53
N ALA A 81 -5.65 0.29 -10.67
CA ALA A 81 -5.95 -1.03 -11.21
C ALA A 81 -5.49 -1.18 -12.67
N ARG A 82 -5.71 -0.15 -13.49
CA ARG A 82 -5.27 -0.14 -14.91
C ARG A 82 -3.75 -0.22 -15.02
N THR A 83 -3.01 0.50 -14.18
CA THR A 83 -1.54 0.44 -14.16
C THR A 83 -1.03 -0.91 -13.66
N LEU A 84 -1.65 -1.49 -12.62
CA LEU A 84 -1.27 -2.82 -12.14
C LEU A 84 -1.48 -3.89 -13.22
N THR A 85 -2.64 -3.86 -13.89
CA THR A 85 -2.97 -4.77 -15.00
C THR A 85 -1.98 -4.61 -16.15
N LEU A 86 -1.72 -3.37 -16.57
CA LEU A 86 -0.79 -3.08 -17.65
C LEU A 86 0.63 -3.60 -17.36
N ILE A 87 1.12 -3.46 -16.12
CA ILE A 87 2.42 -4.00 -15.69
C ILE A 87 2.40 -5.54 -15.64
N ALA A 88 1.27 -6.14 -15.26
CA ALA A 88 1.12 -7.60 -15.23
C ALA A 88 1.22 -8.21 -16.64
N GLU A 89 0.57 -7.56 -17.61
CA GLU A 89 0.54 -7.99 -19.02
C GLU A 89 1.84 -7.69 -19.76
N ASN A 90 2.63 -6.72 -19.29
CA ASN A 90 3.83 -6.23 -19.96
C ASN A 90 5.02 -6.13 -19.00
N PRO A 91 5.46 -7.26 -18.40
CA PRO A 91 6.61 -7.26 -17.53
C PRO A 91 7.86 -6.78 -18.28
N GLU A 92 8.73 -6.08 -17.58
CA GLU A 92 10.05 -5.62 -18.11
C GLU A 92 9.98 -4.62 -19.26
N VAL A 93 8.79 -4.10 -19.61
CA VAL A 93 8.63 -3.04 -20.61
C VAL A 93 8.99 -1.68 -20.01
N ARG A 94 9.66 -0.83 -20.81
CA ARG A 94 10.15 0.47 -20.36
C ARG A 94 8.99 1.40 -20.01
N ALA A 95 9.25 2.28 -19.05
CA ALA A 95 8.26 3.24 -18.59
C ALA A 95 7.67 4.16 -19.68
N PRO A 96 8.45 4.69 -20.66
CA PRO A 96 7.88 5.49 -21.74
C PRO A 96 6.87 4.73 -22.59
N ASP A 97 7.14 3.45 -22.88
CA ASP A 97 6.27 2.62 -23.71
C ASP A 97 4.96 2.29 -22.98
N LEU A 98 5.04 1.99 -21.69
CA LEU A 98 3.86 1.79 -20.83
C LEU A 98 3.04 3.08 -20.68
N ALA A 99 3.70 4.23 -20.52
CA ALA A 99 3.04 5.52 -20.42
C ALA A 99 2.31 5.87 -21.73
N ALA A 100 2.95 5.62 -22.88
CA ALA A 100 2.36 5.82 -24.20
C ALA A 100 1.08 4.97 -24.40
N ARG A 101 1.09 3.70 -23.97
CA ARG A 101 -0.10 2.83 -23.98
C ARG A 101 -1.25 3.34 -23.10
N MET A 102 -0.94 4.12 -22.08
CA MET A 102 -1.95 4.79 -21.25
C MET A 102 -2.38 6.15 -21.79
N GLY A 103 -1.78 6.65 -22.87
CA GLY A 103 -1.97 8.02 -23.35
C GLY A 103 -1.42 9.05 -22.36
N ARG A 104 -0.32 8.75 -21.67
CA ARG A 104 0.23 9.55 -20.58
C ARG A 104 1.69 9.94 -20.80
N GLU A 105 2.07 11.06 -20.20
CA GLU A 105 3.47 11.45 -20.08
C GLU A 105 4.26 10.51 -19.15
N THR A 106 5.52 10.27 -19.49
CA THR A 106 6.40 9.33 -18.78
C THR A 106 6.64 9.72 -17.32
N LEU A 107 6.91 11.01 -17.03
CA LEU A 107 7.28 11.45 -15.68
C LEU A 107 6.11 11.31 -14.69
N PRO A 108 4.89 11.80 -14.99
CA PRO A 108 3.71 11.51 -14.18
C PRO A 108 3.46 10.00 -13.99
N PHE A 109 3.58 9.19 -15.04
CA PHE A 109 3.42 7.74 -14.95
C PHE A 109 4.41 7.11 -13.96
N LYS A 110 5.70 7.47 -14.05
CA LYS A 110 6.73 6.99 -13.10
C LYS A 110 6.42 7.36 -11.65
N ARG A 111 5.89 8.57 -11.41
CA ARG A 111 5.47 9.01 -10.07
C ARG A 111 4.36 8.12 -9.52
N ASP A 112 3.41 7.74 -10.36
CA ASP A 112 2.31 6.85 -9.99
C ASP A 112 2.78 5.42 -9.73
N VAL A 113 3.63 4.87 -10.60
CA VAL A 113 4.26 3.55 -10.37
C VAL A 113 5.07 3.54 -9.06
N ARG A 114 5.73 4.65 -8.71
CA ARG A 114 6.40 4.79 -7.42
C ARG A 114 5.44 4.71 -6.23
N LYS A 115 4.25 5.32 -6.31
CA LYS A 115 3.23 5.19 -5.26
C LYS A 115 2.81 3.73 -5.09
N LEU A 116 2.64 2.98 -6.18
CA LEU A 116 2.32 1.55 -6.11
C LEU A 116 3.48 0.72 -5.52
N LYS A 117 4.72 1.07 -5.87
CA LYS A 117 5.93 0.43 -5.29
C LYS A 117 6.02 0.65 -3.79
N GLU A 118 5.71 1.86 -3.31
CA GLU A 118 5.71 2.19 -1.88
C GLU A 118 4.63 1.41 -1.10
N LEU A 119 3.60 0.92 -1.77
CA LEU A 119 2.59 0.00 -1.23
C LEU A 119 2.99 -1.48 -1.37
N GLY A 120 4.20 -1.77 -1.87
CA GLY A 120 4.67 -3.13 -2.06
C GLY A 120 4.01 -3.88 -3.22
N LEU A 121 3.35 -3.19 -4.17
CA LEU A 121 2.61 -3.82 -5.27
C LEU A 121 3.44 -4.03 -6.55
N THR A 122 4.52 -3.28 -6.73
CA THR A 122 5.39 -3.35 -7.91
C THR A 122 6.87 -3.43 -7.54
N LYS A 123 7.68 -4.02 -8.42
CA LYS A 123 9.15 -4.04 -8.36
C LYS A 123 9.72 -3.24 -9.53
N SER A 124 10.74 -2.43 -9.25
CA SER A 124 11.55 -1.79 -10.29
C SER A 124 12.65 -2.75 -10.71
N LEU A 125 12.90 -2.83 -12.01
CA LEU A 125 13.96 -3.65 -12.59
C LEU A 125 14.98 -2.72 -13.27
N PRO A 126 16.15 -3.22 -13.70
CA PRO A 126 17.05 -2.45 -14.55
C PRO A 126 16.34 -1.90 -15.78
N VAL A 127 15.40 -2.69 -16.35
CA VAL A 127 14.51 -2.28 -17.43
C VAL A 127 13.06 -2.54 -17.00
N GLY A 128 12.26 -1.48 -16.92
CA GLY A 128 10.83 -1.58 -16.70
C GLY A 128 10.42 -1.98 -15.28
N TYR A 129 9.26 -2.65 -15.19
CA TYR A 129 8.59 -3.01 -13.95
C TYR A 129 8.05 -4.43 -14.00
N ARG A 130 7.77 -5.00 -12.82
CA ARG A 130 6.92 -6.18 -12.68
C ARG A 130 6.06 -6.06 -11.43
N LEU A 131 5.01 -6.87 -11.33
CA LEU A 131 4.29 -7.02 -10.06
C LEU A 131 5.17 -7.73 -9.02
N SER A 132 5.06 -7.30 -7.77
CA SER A 132 5.56 -8.06 -6.61
C SER A 132 4.67 -9.30 -6.35
N PRO A 133 5.07 -10.22 -5.46
CA PRO A 133 4.17 -11.30 -5.02
C PRO A 133 2.84 -10.75 -4.47
N ARG A 134 2.89 -9.76 -3.57
CA ARG A 134 1.72 -9.04 -3.07
C ARG A 134 0.87 -8.39 -4.17
N GLY A 135 1.50 -7.76 -5.16
CA GLY A 135 0.78 -7.16 -6.29
C GLY A 135 0.04 -8.20 -7.15
N ARG A 136 0.64 -9.38 -7.36
CA ARG A 136 -0.03 -10.49 -8.04
C ARG A 136 -1.18 -11.04 -7.23
N ALA A 137 -0.98 -11.25 -5.92
CA ALA A 137 -2.03 -11.71 -5.02
C ALA A 137 -3.21 -10.72 -4.95
N TYR A 138 -2.90 -9.42 -5.01
CA TYR A 138 -3.92 -8.37 -5.07
C TYR A 138 -4.76 -8.43 -6.35
N LEU A 139 -4.17 -8.68 -7.53
CA LEU A 139 -4.93 -8.80 -8.78
C LEU A 139 -5.63 -10.16 -8.97
N GLY A 140 -5.10 -11.23 -8.39
CA GLY A 140 -5.61 -12.59 -8.60
C GLY A 140 -6.80 -12.99 -7.73
N ARG A 141 -7.35 -12.06 -6.95
CA ARG A 141 -8.53 -12.22 -6.08
C ARG A 141 -9.46 -11.03 -6.28
#